data_AF-A0A1D6ITU0-F1
#
_entry.id   AF-A0A1D6ITU0-F1
#
_cell.length_a   1.000
_cell.length_b   1.000
_cell.length_c   1.000
_cell.angle_alpha   90.00
_cell.angle_beta   90.00
_cell.angle_gamma   90.00
#
_symmetry.space_group_name_H-M   'P 1'
#
loop_
_entity.id
_entity.type
_entity.pdbx_description
1 polymer ?
#
loop_
_entity_poly.entity_id
_entity_poly.type
_entity_poly.pdbx_seq_one_letter_code
_entity_poly.pdbx_strand_id
1 'polypeptide(L)'
;MIRLWDLGQQRCVHSYAVHTDSVWALASTPAFGHVYSGGRDQSVYLTDLSTRESLLLCTNEYPVLQLSLQDDTIWVATTDSSVYGWPAEGRTPQKVFEKGASFLAGNLSFSRARASLEGSAPVPVYKEPSFVIPGVPAIIQHEIMNNRRHVLTKDTTGSVKLWEITRGAVIEDFGKVSFEDKKKELFEMVLLKYVMISMFY
;
A
#
# COMPACT_ATOMS: atom_id res chain seq x y z
N MET A 1 0.91 6.10 -17.24
CA MET A 1 0.37 7.26 -17.99
C MET A 1 -1.10 7.42 -17.66
N ILE A 2 -1.57 8.65 -17.51
CA ILE A 2 -2.99 8.99 -17.33
C ILE A 2 -3.48 9.80 -18.54
N ARG A 3 -4.79 9.77 -18.84
CA ARG A 3 -5.39 10.48 -19.98
C ARG A 3 -6.64 11.23 -19.57
N LEU A 4 -6.78 12.46 -20.09
CA LEU A 4 -7.98 13.27 -19.96
C LEU A 4 -8.77 13.23 -21.28
N TRP A 5 -10.05 12.91 -21.18
CA TRP A 5 -10.94 12.76 -22.33
C TRP A 5 -12.09 13.76 -22.27
N ASP A 6 -12.39 14.37 -23.41
CA ASP A 6 -13.60 15.13 -23.62
C ASP A 6 -14.65 14.17 -24.23
N LEU A 7 -15.71 13.94 -23.49
CA LEU A 7 -16.79 13.03 -23.90
C LEU A 7 -17.68 13.62 -24.99
N GLY A 8 -17.85 14.95 -25.02
CA GLY A 8 -18.63 15.64 -26.05
C GLY A 8 -17.91 15.61 -27.40
N GLN A 9 -16.59 15.84 -27.39
CA GLN A 9 -15.74 15.77 -28.59
C GLN A 9 -15.23 14.36 -28.90
N GLN A 10 -15.50 13.38 -28.04
CA GLN A 10 -15.05 11.99 -28.15
C GLN A 10 -13.55 11.85 -28.42
N ARG A 11 -12.73 12.71 -27.80
CA ARG A 11 -11.28 12.72 -28.03
C ARG A 11 -10.49 12.86 -26.75
N CYS A 12 -9.28 12.31 -26.79
CA CYS A 12 -8.29 12.55 -25.75
C CYS A 12 -7.81 14.01 -25.86
N VAL A 13 -8.01 14.78 -24.80
CA VAL A 13 -7.56 16.18 -24.72
C VAL A 13 -6.09 16.23 -24.33
N HIS A 14 -5.70 15.44 -23.33
CA HIS A 14 -4.35 15.41 -22.78
C HIS A 14 -3.92 14.01 -22.35
N SER A 15 -2.61 13.78 -22.39
CA SER A 15 -1.96 12.59 -21.83
C SER A 15 -0.84 13.04 -20.90
N TYR A 16 -0.82 12.53 -19.67
CA TYR A 16 0.18 12.90 -18.67
C TYR A 16 1.05 11.68 -18.36
N ALA A 17 2.31 11.75 -18.75
CA ALA A 17 3.30 10.71 -18.53
C ALA A 17 4.17 11.00 -17.29
N VAL A 18 3.58 10.87 -16.10
CA VAL A 18 4.26 11.14 -14.81
C VAL A 18 4.79 9.88 -14.11
N HIS A 19 4.07 8.77 -14.25
CA HIS A 19 4.41 7.48 -13.63
C HIS A 19 5.38 6.65 -14.48
N THR A 20 6.31 5.96 -13.83
CA THR A 20 7.30 5.06 -14.47
C THR A 20 6.78 3.64 -14.65
N ASP A 21 5.69 3.29 -13.96
CA ASP A 21 5.03 1.99 -14.01
C ASP A 21 3.49 2.16 -14.09
N SER A 22 2.76 1.06 -13.91
CA SER A 22 1.32 0.94 -14.01
C SER A 22 0.62 1.82 -12.97
N VAL A 23 -0.39 2.56 -13.42
CA VAL A 23 -1.25 3.39 -12.57
C VAL A 23 -2.51 2.60 -12.27
N TRP A 24 -2.88 2.51 -11.00
CA TRP A 24 -4.03 1.72 -10.56
C TRP A 24 -5.09 2.57 -9.87
N ALA A 25 -4.69 3.71 -9.32
CA ALA A 25 -5.56 4.57 -8.55
C ALA A 25 -5.54 6.00 -9.07
N LEU A 26 -6.73 6.61 -9.10
CA LEU A 26 -6.96 8.01 -9.41
C LEU A 26 -7.95 8.59 -8.40
N ALA A 27 -7.72 9.81 -7.97
CA ALA A 27 -8.69 10.60 -7.20
C ALA A 27 -8.67 12.05 -7.71
N SER A 28 -9.78 12.75 -7.63
CA SER A 28 -9.87 14.15 -8.09
C SER A 28 -10.32 15.07 -6.97
N THR A 29 -9.92 16.32 -7.07
CA THR A 29 -10.50 17.38 -6.24
C THR A 29 -11.97 17.60 -6.59
N PRO A 30 -12.83 18.06 -5.64
CA PRO A 30 -14.25 18.29 -5.93
C PRO A 30 -14.51 19.27 -7.08
N ALA A 31 -13.61 20.24 -7.26
CA ALA A 31 -13.67 21.22 -8.35
C ALA A 31 -13.14 20.69 -9.70
N PHE A 32 -12.62 19.45 -9.74
CA PHE A 32 -12.02 18.81 -10.91
C PHE A 32 -10.89 19.63 -11.57
N GLY A 33 -10.22 20.50 -10.82
CA GLY A 33 -9.04 21.24 -11.31
C GLY A 33 -7.75 20.44 -11.18
N HIS A 34 -7.71 19.52 -10.21
CA HIS A 34 -6.52 18.73 -9.88
C HIS A 34 -6.87 17.25 -9.69
N VAL A 35 -5.91 16.39 -10.05
CA VAL A 35 -6.02 14.92 -9.97
C VAL A 35 -4.81 14.36 -9.24
N TYR A 36 -5.06 13.43 -8.34
CA TYR A 36 -4.08 12.56 -7.71
C TYR A 36 -3.99 11.25 -8.47
N SER A 37 -2.77 10.73 -8.65
CA SER A 37 -2.53 9.45 -9.30
C SER A 37 -1.47 8.62 -8.58
N GLY A 38 -1.68 7.30 -8.54
CA GLY A 38 -0.81 6.35 -7.82
C GLY A 38 -0.86 4.95 -8.40
N GLY A 39 0.21 4.17 -8.21
CA GLY A 39 0.22 2.77 -8.65
C GLY A 39 1.47 1.98 -8.25
N ARG A 40 1.94 1.16 -9.20
CA ARG A 40 3.02 0.17 -9.00
C ARG A 40 4.38 0.78 -8.68
N ASP A 41 4.61 2.01 -9.13
CA ASP A 41 5.83 2.79 -8.90
C ASP A 41 5.89 3.47 -7.51
N GLN A 42 4.90 3.18 -6.65
CA GLN A 42 4.83 3.62 -5.24
C GLN A 42 4.73 5.14 -5.05
N SER A 43 4.71 5.89 -6.14
CA SER A 43 4.70 7.35 -6.16
C SER A 43 3.26 7.85 -6.20
N VAL A 44 2.96 8.91 -5.47
CA VAL A 44 1.70 9.65 -5.59
C VAL A 44 1.99 11.01 -6.21
N TYR A 45 1.40 11.27 -7.37
CA TYR A 45 1.51 12.55 -8.06
C TYR A 45 0.24 13.37 -7.87
N LEU A 46 0.41 14.69 -7.83
CA LEU A 46 -0.67 15.67 -7.95
C LEU A 46 -0.46 16.43 -9.27
N THR A 47 -1.48 16.42 -10.12
CA THR A 47 -1.47 17.06 -11.45
C THR A 47 -2.55 18.13 -11.52
N ASP A 48 -2.16 19.35 -11.88
CA ASP A 48 -3.06 20.43 -12.27
C ASP A 48 -3.46 20.23 -13.74
N LEU A 49 -4.77 20.11 -13.98
CA LEU A 49 -5.30 19.85 -15.32
C LEU A 49 -5.26 21.09 -16.23
N SER A 50 -5.25 22.29 -15.66
CA SER A 50 -5.24 23.56 -16.40
C SER A 50 -3.84 23.93 -16.88
N THR A 51 -2.85 23.86 -15.99
CA THR A 51 -1.45 24.19 -16.28
C THR A 51 -0.67 22.99 -16.84
N ARG A 52 -1.18 21.77 -16.63
CA ARG A 52 -0.52 20.49 -16.94
C ARG A 52 0.75 20.24 -16.14
N GLU A 53 0.94 21.01 -15.08
CA GLU A 53 2.00 20.79 -14.14
C GLU A 53 1.67 19.61 -13.24
N SER A 54 2.70 18.88 -12.84
CA SER A 54 2.62 17.77 -11.92
C SER A 54 3.74 17.87 -10.90
N LEU A 55 3.47 17.44 -9.68
CA LEU A 55 4.47 17.34 -8.63
C LEU A 55 4.39 15.97 -7.96
N LEU A 56 5.52 15.52 -7.41
CA LEU A 56 5.57 14.31 -6.60
C LEU A 56 5.14 14.67 -5.18
N LEU A 57 3.97 14.20 -4.77
CA LEU A 57 3.44 14.49 -3.43
C LEU A 57 4.20 13.70 -2.36
N CYS A 58 4.28 12.38 -2.56
CA CYS A 58 4.95 11.45 -1.66
C CYS A 58 5.40 10.19 -2.41
N THR A 59 6.32 9.46 -1.79
CA THR A 59 6.72 8.11 -2.21
C THR A 59 6.46 7.16 -1.05
N ASN A 60 5.66 6.12 -1.27
CA ASN A 60 5.38 5.09 -0.28
C ASN A 60 6.39 3.94 -0.38
N GLU A 61 6.45 3.07 0.63
CA GLU A 61 7.27 1.85 0.57
C GLU A 61 6.64 0.74 -0.27
N TYR A 62 5.31 0.77 -0.41
CA TYR A 62 4.51 -0.26 -1.05
C TYR A 62 3.65 0.32 -2.18
N PRO A 63 3.36 -0.46 -3.25
CA PRO A 63 2.48 -0.04 -4.33
C PRO A 63 1.12 0.48 -3.87
N VAL A 64 0.64 1.53 -4.54
CA VAL A 64 -0.64 2.19 -4.24
C VAL A 64 -1.76 1.46 -4.96
N LEU A 65 -2.74 0.96 -4.20
CA LEU A 65 -3.90 0.25 -4.71
C LEU A 65 -5.11 1.16 -4.91
N GLN A 66 -5.32 2.11 -4.00
CA GLN A 66 -6.47 3.01 -4.04
C GLN A 66 -6.12 4.37 -3.43
N LEU A 67 -6.76 5.41 -3.96
CA LEU A 67 -6.66 6.79 -3.51
C LEU A 67 -8.06 7.31 -3.16
N SER A 68 -8.17 8.04 -2.05
CA SER A 68 -9.41 8.71 -1.66
C SER A 68 -9.11 10.06 -1.05
N LEU A 69 -9.55 11.14 -1.71
CA LEU A 69 -9.43 12.49 -1.17
C LEU A 69 -10.60 12.74 -0.21
N GLN A 70 -10.29 13.09 1.02
CA GLN A 70 -11.25 13.50 2.03
C GLN A 70 -10.76 14.80 2.68
N ASP A 71 -11.53 15.86 2.54
CA ASP A 71 -11.19 17.19 3.01
C ASP A 71 -9.78 17.61 2.57
N ASP A 72 -8.88 17.78 3.53
CA ASP A 72 -7.48 18.14 3.30
C ASP A 72 -6.52 16.95 3.52
N THR A 73 -6.96 15.74 3.22
CA THR A 73 -6.14 14.53 3.32
C THR A 73 -6.39 13.59 2.15
N ILE A 74 -5.31 13.11 1.52
CA ILE A 74 -5.36 12.03 0.56
C ILE A 74 -5.01 10.73 1.27
N TRP A 75 -5.99 9.83 1.35
CA TRP A 75 -5.81 8.48 1.86
C TRP A 75 -5.30 7.57 0.77
N VAL A 76 -4.27 6.79 1.10
CA VAL A 76 -3.53 5.92 0.20
C VAL A 76 -3.56 4.51 0.78
N ALA A 77 -4.29 3.60 0.14
CA ALA A 77 -4.28 2.19 0.50
C ALA A 77 -3.18 1.46 -0.27
N THR A 78 -2.41 0.62 0.41
CA THR A 78 -1.19 -0.02 -0.12
C THR A 78 -1.24 -1.54 -0.03
N THR A 79 -0.33 -2.22 -0.73
CA THR A 79 -0.30 -3.70 -0.77
C THR A 79 0.16 -4.36 0.54
N ASP A 80 0.74 -3.62 1.48
CA ASP A 80 1.06 -4.12 2.82
C ASP A 80 -0.16 -4.15 3.76
N SER A 81 -1.36 -3.89 3.22
CA SER A 81 -2.64 -3.82 3.95
C SER A 81 -2.80 -2.59 4.84
N SER A 82 -1.83 -1.68 4.84
CA SER A 82 -1.91 -0.41 5.57
C SER A 82 -2.59 0.68 4.75
N VAL A 83 -3.04 1.72 5.43
CA VAL A 83 -3.57 2.93 4.81
C VAL A 83 -2.83 4.14 5.37
N TYR A 84 -2.30 4.97 4.48
CA TYR A 84 -1.53 6.17 4.82
C TYR A 84 -2.34 7.42 4.47
N GLY A 85 -2.43 8.36 5.40
CA GLY A 85 -3.03 9.68 5.19
C GLY A 85 -1.95 10.72 4.98
N TRP A 86 -1.94 11.34 3.81
CA TRP A 86 -1.01 12.41 3.45
C TRP A 86 -1.73 13.75 3.41
N PRO A 87 -1.07 14.85 3.80
CA PRO A 87 -1.63 16.18 3.59
C PRO A 87 -1.95 16.39 2.12
N ALA A 88 -3.21 16.74 1.86
CA ALA A 88 -3.67 17.14 0.56
C ALA A 88 -4.39 18.46 0.77
N GLU A 89 -4.03 19.55 0.11
CA GLU A 89 -4.85 20.76 0.27
C GLU A 89 -6.04 20.64 -0.68
N GLY A 90 -7.07 19.89 -0.31
CA GLY A 90 -8.18 19.53 -1.21
C GLY A 90 -8.96 20.73 -1.70
N ARG A 91 -9.01 21.80 -0.89
CA ARG A 91 -9.63 23.09 -1.25
C ARG A 91 -8.65 24.07 -1.91
N THR A 92 -7.36 24.01 -1.57
CA THR A 92 -6.31 24.91 -2.08
C THR A 92 -5.07 24.17 -2.54
N PRO A 93 -5.17 23.25 -3.52
CA PRO A 93 -4.07 22.38 -3.92
C PRO A 93 -2.86 23.17 -4.45
N GLN A 94 -3.06 24.42 -4.91
CA GLN A 94 -2.00 25.34 -5.31
C GLN A 94 -0.91 25.55 -4.26
N LYS A 95 -1.21 25.57 -2.95
CA LYS A 95 -0.11 25.75 -1.97
C LYS A 95 0.78 24.52 -1.85
N VAL A 96 0.35 23.36 -2.33
CA VAL A 96 1.22 22.19 -2.48
C VAL A 96 2.24 22.43 -3.59
N PHE A 97 1.82 23.08 -4.69
CA PHE A 97 2.72 23.49 -5.78
C PHE A 97 3.70 24.59 -5.34
N GLU A 98 3.32 25.47 -4.40
CA GLU A 98 4.26 26.44 -3.82
C GLU A 98 5.36 25.79 -2.96
N LYS A 99 5.07 24.61 -2.39
CA LYS A 99 6.01 23.85 -1.53
C LYS A 99 6.91 22.90 -2.32
N GLY A 100 6.48 22.45 -3.49
CA GLY A 100 7.12 21.40 -4.28
C GLY A 100 7.66 21.89 -5.61
N ALA A 101 8.70 21.23 -6.12
CA ALA A 101 9.12 21.44 -7.50
C ALA A 101 8.10 20.78 -8.45
N SER A 102 7.30 21.59 -9.14
CA SER A 102 6.42 21.12 -10.21
C SER A 102 7.19 20.93 -11.52
N PHE A 103 6.66 20.10 -12.41
CA PHE A 103 7.19 19.87 -13.75
C PHE A 103 6.04 19.64 -14.73
N LEU A 104 6.22 20.01 -15.99
CA LEU A 104 5.24 19.71 -17.03
C LEU A 104 5.22 18.20 -17.28
N ALA A 105 4.05 17.59 -17.15
CA ALA A 105 3.88 16.18 -17.49
C ALA A 105 4.24 15.96 -18.97
N GLY A 106 5.10 14.98 -19.26
CA GLY A 106 5.61 14.78 -20.62
C GLY A 106 4.50 14.48 -21.64
N ASN A 107 4.54 15.16 -22.79
CA ASN A 107 3.68 14.90 -23.96
C ASN A 107 4.20 13.74 -24.85
N LEU A 108 5.38 13.19 -24.56
CA LEU A 108 6.05 12.25 -25.45
C LEU A 108 5.61 10.81 -25.22
N SER A 109 4.92 10.27 -26.22
CA SER A 109 4.43 8.89 -26.33
C SER A 109 5.52 7.80 -26.25
N PHE A 110 6.82 8.13 -26.22
CA PHE A 110 7.88 7.14 -26.42
C PHE A 110 9.11 7.23 -25.50
N SER A 111 9.16 8.16 -24.55
CA SER A 111 10.20 8.12 -23.51
C SER A 111 9.55 8.06 -22.14
N ARG A 112 9.71 6.92 -21.44
CA ARG A 112 9.44 6.76 -20.00
C ARG A 112 10.42 7.56 -19.14
N ALA A 113 10.93 8.68 -19.65
CA ALA A 113 11.93 9.47 -18.99
C ALA A 113 11.21 10.65 -18.32
N ARG A 114 11.28 10.67 -16.98
CA ARG A 114 11.07 11.86 -16.15
C ARG A 114 12.07 12.92 -16.61
N ALA A 115 11.75 13.67 -17.65
CA ALA A 115 12.51 14.85 -18.01
C ALA A 115 11.86 16.05 -17.32
N SER A 116 12.20 16.26 -16.05
CA SER A 116 12.46 17.63 -15.63
C SER A 116 13.46 18.21 -16.64
N LEU A 117 13.29 19.47 -17.07
CA LEU A 117 14.26 20.14 -17.94
C LEU A 117 15.70 20.11 -17.38
N GLU A 118 15.87 19.77 -16.10
CA GLU A 118 17.15 19.68 -15.38
C GLU A 118 17.66 18.24 -15.14
N GLY A 119 16.93 17.19 -15.56
CA GLY A 119 17.39 15.80 -15.42
C GLY A 119 17.43 15.25 -13.98
N SER A 120 16.96 16.01 -12.98
CA SER A 120 16.85 15.54 -11.59
C SER A 120 15.54 14.79 -11.34
N ALA A 121 15.60 13.74 -10.50
CA ALA A 121 14.40 13.03 -10.07
C ALA A 121 13.51 13.98 -9.24
N PRO A 122 12.17 13.94 -9.42
CA PRO A 122 11.27 14.78 -8.64
C PRO A 122 11.43 14.46 -7.15
N VAL A 123 11.53 15.51 -6.34
CA VAL A 123 11.65 15.39 -4.88
C VAL A 123 10.25 15.37 -4.28
N PRO A 124 9.92 14.42 -3.38
CA PRO A 124 8.64 14.40 -2.70
C PRO A 124 8.42 15.66 -1.86
N VAL A 125 7.22 16.24 -1.92
CA VAL A 125 6.82 17.36 -1.04
C VAL A 125 6.79 16.90 0.41
N TYR A 126 6.23 15.71 0.66
CA TYR A 126 6.13 15.13 1.99
C TYR A 126 6.99 13.86 2.07
N LYS A 127 7.78 13.77 3.15
CA LYS A 127 8.62 12.59 3.44
C LYS A 127 7.94 11.55 4.31
N GLU A 128 7.01 12.00 5.15
CA GLU A 128 6.29 11.15 6.11
C GLU A 128 4.79 11.43 6.05
N PRO A 129 3.95 10.40 6.23
CA PRO A 129 2.50 10.56 6.27
C PRO A 129 2.05 11.24 7.57
N SER A 130 0.94 11.96 7.52
CA SER A 130 0.32 12.54 8.73
C SER A 130 -0.44 11.51 9.56
N PHE A 131 -0.99 10.49 8.91
CA PHE A 131 -1.73 9.43 9.55
C PHE A 131 -1.31 8.07 9.01
N VAL A 132 -1.29 7.06 9.88
CA VAL A 132 -1.05 5.67 9.49
C VAL A 132 -2.10 4.80 10.18
N ILE A 133 -2.89 4.09 9.37
CA ILE A 133 -3.79 3.03 9.83
C ILE A 133 -3.08 1.72 9.47
N PRO A 134 -2.47 1.02 10.44
CA PRO A 134 -1.71 -0.19 10.16
C PRO A 134 -2.65 -1.31 9.72
N GLY A 135 -2.23 -2.03 8.67
CA GLY A 135 -2.89 -3.25 8.25
C GLY A 135 -2.69 -4.39 9.25
N VAL A 136 -3.52 -5.42 9.14
CA VAL A 136 -3.26 -6.69 9.83
C VAL A 136 -2.21 -7.46 9.03
N PRO A 137 -1.12 -7.94 9.66
CA PRO A 137 -0.13 -8.78 8.99
C PRO A 137 -0.76 -9.98 8.29
N ALA A 138 -0.40 -10.21 7.02
CA ALA A 138 -0.89 -11.36 6.28
C ALA A 138 -0.24 -12.65 6.81
N ILE A 139 -1.00 -13.74 6.86
CA ILE A 139 -0.48 -15.07 7.19
C ILE A 139 0.30 -15.60 5.98
N ILE A 140 1.58 -15.91 6.17
CA ILE A 140 2.48 -16.38 5.11
C ILE A 140 2.82 -17.87 5.22
N GLN A 141 2.66 -18.46 6.40
CA GLN A 141 2.94 -19.88 6.64
C GLN A 141 1.92 -20.41 7.64
N HIS A 142 1.46 -21.64 7.41
CA HIS A 142 0.57 -22.34 8.33
C HIS A 142 0.93 -23.83 8.39
N GLU A 143 0.67 -24.46 9.54
CA GLU A 143 0.83 -25.89 9.73
C GLU A 143 -0.30 -26.42 10.62
N ILE A 144 -0.99 -27.45 10.17
CA ILE A 144 -1.99 -28.14 10.99
C ILE A 144 -1.26 -29.08 11.95
N MET A 145 -1.54 -28.94 13.24
CA MET A 145 -0.93 -29.75 14.28
C MET A 145 -1.42 -31.21 14.22
N ASN A 146 -0.65 -32.15 14.79
CA ASN A 146 -0.98 -33.58 14.82
C ASN A 146 -2.40 -33.91 15.28
N ASN A 147 -2.94 -33.12 16.22
CA ASN A 147 -4.29 -33.32 16.74
C ASN A 147 -5.40 -32.88 15.77
N ARG A 148 -5.07 -32.34 14.59
CA ARG A 148 -5.97 -31.81 13.55
C ARG A 148 -7.02 -30.81 14.05
N ARG A 149 -6.82 -30.24 15.23
CA ARG A 149 -7.70 -29.27 15.88
C ARG A 149 -7.05 -27.91 16.03
N HIS A 150 -5.73 -27.87 15.98
CA HIS A 150 -4.94 -26.67 16.13
C HIS A 150 -4.17 -26.38 14.86
N VAL A 151 -3.97 -25.10 14.56
CA VAL A 151 -3.12 -24.65 13.46
C VAL A 151 -2.14 -23.61 13.97
N LEU A 152 -0.87 -23.79 13.63
CA LEU A 152 0.18 -22.82 13.88
C LEU A 152 0.30 -21.92 12.65
N THR A 153 0.26 -20.61 12.83
CA THR A 153 0.38 -19.64 11.73
C THR A 153 1.55 -18.72 11.99
N LYS A 154 2.26 -18.31 10.93
CA LYS A 154 3.23 -17.23 10.95
C LYS A 154 2.81 -16.12 10.00
N ASP A 155 2.88 -14.88 10.47
CA ASP A 155 2.55 -13.70 9.69
C ASP A 155 3.77 -13.04 9.01
N THR A 156 3.53 -12.01 8.20
CA THR A 156 4.57 -11.22 7.50
C THR A 156 5.55 -10.51 8.44
N THR A 157 5.15 -10.22 9.67
CA THR A 157 6.03 -9.62 10.69
C THR A 157 6.89 -10.67 11.41
N GLY A 158 6.66 -11.95 11.12
CA GLY A 158 7.30 -13.09 11.75
C GLY A 158 6.66 -13.51 13.06
N SER A 159 5.51 -12.96 13.43
CA SER A 159 4.80 -13.38 14.63
C SER A 159 4.13 -14.73 14.41
N VAL A 160 4.30 -15.65 15.36
CA VAL A 160 3.76 -17.01 15.33
C VAL A 160 2.61 -17.12 16.33
N LYS A 161 1.45 -17.59 15.88
CA LYS A 161 0.25 -17.76 16.72
C LYS A 161 -0.32 -19.16 16.58
N LEU A 162 -0.85 -19.71 17.67
CA LEU A 162 -1.57 -20.97 17.70
C LEU A 162 -3.08 -20.70 17.74
N TRP A 163 -3.83 -21.40 16.90
CA TRP A 163 -5.27 -21.22 16.77
C TRP A 163 -6.03 -22.52 17.00
N GLU A 164 -7.24 -22.40 17.54
CA GLU A 164 -8.22 -23.49 17.58
C GLU A 164 -9.13 -23.42 16.35
N ILE A 165 -9.09 -24.45 15.49
CA ILE A 165 -9.81 -24.46 14.20
C ILE A 165 -11.33 -24.40 14.42
N THR A 166 -11.86 -25.14 15.40
CA THR A 166 -13.31 -25.24 15.64
C THR A 166 -13.93 -23.94 16.16
N ARG A 167 -13.15 -23.10 16.84
CA ARG A 167 -13.61 -21.82 17.39
C ARG A 167 -13.16 -20.62 16.56
N GLY A 168 -12.21 -20.79 15.65
CA GLY A 168 -11.60 -19.69 14.91
C GLY A 168 -10.90 -18.68 15.84
N ALA A 169 -10.35 -19.14 16.96
CA ALA A 169 -9.81 -18.27 18.01
C ALA A 169 -8.32 -18.50 18.22
N VAL A 170 -7.58 -17.42 18.50
CA VAL A 170 -6.19 -17.49 18.96
C VAL A 170 -6.18 -18.09 20.36
N ILE A 171 -5.42 -19.17 20.51
CA ILE A 171 -5.14 -19.80 21.80
C ILE A 171 -3.94 -19.11 22.43
N GLU A 172 -2.88 -18.92 21.64
CA GLU A 172 -1.62 -18.39 22.13
C GLU A 172 -0.92 -17.57 21.05
N ASP A 173 -0.32 -16.47 21.47
CA ASP A 173 0.48 -15.58 20.64
C ASP A 173 1.94 -15.67 21.10
N PHE A 174 2.79 -16.32 20.30
CA PHE A 174 4.19 -16.51 20.64
C PHE A 174 5.07 -15.33 20.21
N GLY A 175 4.51 -14.34 19.49
CA GLY A 175 5.30 -13.25 18.95
C GLY A 175 6.34 -13.71 17.92
N LYS A 176 7.43 -12.93 17.77
CA LYS A 176 8.49 -13.19 16.79
C LYS A 176 9.40 -14.35 17.22
N VAL A 177 9.00 -15.56 16.88
CA VAL A 177 9.77 -16.79 17.15
C VAL A 177 10.01 -17.60 15.88
N SER A 178 10.98 -18.51 15.94
CA SER A 178 11.24 -19.47 14.87
C SER A 178 10.05 -20.42 14.71
N PHE A 179 9.46 -20.45 13.50
CA PHE A 179 8.30 -21.29 13.21
C PHE A 179 8.61 -22.78 13.35
N GLU A 180 9.77 -23.20 12.84
CA GLU A 180 10.18 -24.61 12.84
C GLU A 180 10.48 -25.11 14.25
N ASP A 181 11.11 -24.28 15.09
CA ASP A 181 11.42 -24.67 16.46
C ASP A 181 10.14 -24.78 17.29
N LYS A 182 9.23 -23.80 17.16
CA LYS A 182 7.94 -23.84 17.87
C LYS A 182 7.06 -24.98 17.37
N LYS A 183 7.11 -25.29 16.08
CA LYS A 183 6.46 -26.48 15.51
C LYS A 183 6.99 -27.74 16.19
N LYS A 184 8.31 -27.97 16.21
CA LYS A 184 8.90 -29.18 16.82
C LYS A 184 8.50 -29.32 18.30
N GLU A 185 8.63 -28.25 19.07
CA GLU A 185 8.27 -28.21 20.50
C GLU A 185 6.81 -28.63 20.75
N LEU A 186 5.88 -28.06 19.99
CA LEU A 186 4.45 -28.37 20.14
C LEU A 186 4.10 -29.79 19.64
N PHE A 187 4.82 -30.30 18.64
CA PHE A 187 4.65 -31.69 18.18
C PHE A 187 5.14 -32.70 19.24
N GLU A 188 6.25 -32.43 19.91
CA GLU A 188 6.78 -33.26 20.99
C GLU A 188 5.86 -33.26 22.23
N MET A 189 5.33 -32.10 22.65
CA MET A 189 4.40 -32.03 23.78
C MET A 189 3.11 -32.83 23.55
N VAL A 190 2.59 -32.84 22.32
CA VAL A 190 1.38 -33.62 21.99
C VAL A 190 1.68 -35.12 22.07
N LEU A 191 2.83 -35.57 21.56
CA LEU A 191 3.26 -36.96 21.64
C LEU A 191 3.41 -37.44 23.08
N LEU A 192 4.05 -36.65 23.94
CA LEU A 192 4.24 -37.00 25.37
C LEU A 192 2.91 -37.15 26.11
N LYS A 193 1.90 -36.30 25.83
CA LYS A 193 0.56 -36.46 26.40
C LYS A 193 -0.11 -37.76 25.98
N TYR A 194 0.01 -38.16 24.72
CA TYR A 194 -0.55 -39.43 24.25
C TYR A 194 0.19 -40.65 24.81
N VAL A 195 1.52 -40.62 24.87
CA VAL A 195 2.31 -41.69 25.49
C VAL A 195 1.95 -41.86 26.95
N MET A 196 1.86 -40.76 27.70
CA MET A 196 1.50 -40.80 29.11
C MET A 196 0.08 -41.36 29.32
N ILE A 197 -0.90 -40.97 28.50
CA ILE A 197 -2.27 -41.53 28.57
C ILE A 197 -2.28 -43.05 28.25
N SER A 198 -1.44 -43.49 27.31
CA SER A 198 -1.36 -44.92 26.93
C SER A 198 -0.68 -45.82 27.96
N MET A 199 0.08 -45.26 28.91
CA MET A 199 0.72 -46.03 29.99
C MET A 199 -0.19 -46.24 31.22
N PHE A 200 -1.40 -45.68 31.22
CA PHE A 200 -2.39 -45.84 32.29
C PHE A 200 -3.57 -46.77 31.90
N TYR A 201 -3.44 -47.56 30.84
CA TYR A 201 -4.39 -48.60 30.44
C TYR A 201 -3.72 -49.97 30.35
#